data_AF-A0A1G8BUS9-F1
#
_entry.id   AF-A0A1G8BUS9-F1
#
_cell.length_a   1.000
_cell.length_b   1.000
_cell.length_c   1.000
_cell.angle_alpha   90.00
_cell.angle_beta   90.00
_cell.angle_gamma   90.00
#
_symmetry.space_group_name_H-M   'P 1'
#
loop_
_entity.id
_entity.type
_entity.pdbx_description
1 polymer ?
#
loop_
_entity_poly.entity_id
_entity_poly.type
_entity_poly.pdbx_seq_one_letter_code
_entity_poly.pdbx_strand_id
1 'polypeptide(L)'
;MMPRRMLLAALLCLHACGFAREAVVHVSAPRLYAGEKISVDFQNVGVRAALHILADASGQNIIASDSVAGNVTLRLRDLPWDQALDVLLQAKGLDMRRNGSVLWIAPREEMLAREKLELEQRAQIAELEPLQSAIFQLNYQKAEAFRTVFGLDAGEGRSRLLSRRGSVLIEPRTNQLFVTDVPARLEQIRQLIAKTDIATRQVMIEARIVEANDSFSRNLGARLGFTDQRLAAGQLPGFSLGGSGRRAAIGGSYQGVGEATGQTVAGSGAFVPNTQFVNLPAASINGLQPASFALSLFSAAANRFLNLELSALEADGRGKIISSPRVVTADKVLALIEQGIELPYQVATSSGATSITFRKANLRLEVTPQITPDGNVVLEVDVNKDSVGQETRSGFAIDTKHVRTQVMVEDGGTVVLGGIYQQSERGTDSKVPLLGDIPVLGVFFRSTGRSQEKTELMVFITPKIVADQPATR
;
A
#
# COMPACT_ATOMS: atom_id res chain seq x y z
N MET A 1 15.88 -17.07 49.73
CA MET A 1 17.33 -17.35 49.59
C MET A 1 17.97 -16.24 48.79
N MET A 2 18.84 -15.51 49.49
CA MET A 2 19.81 -14.44 49.12
C MET A 2 19.48 -13.34 48.10
N PRO A 3 19.88 -12.08 48.40
CA PRO A 3 19.00 -10.93 48.15
C PRO A 3 19.62 -9.79 47.32
N ARG A 4 18.72 -9.07 46.65
CA ARG A 4 18.88 -7.69 46.15
C ARG A 4 19.23 -6.73 47.31
N ARG A 5 20.44 -6.17 47.31
CA ARG A 5 20.81 -4.98 48.10
C ARG A 5 21.87 -4.16 47.36
N MET A 6 21.42 -3.16 46.60
CA MET A 6 22.09 -1.86 46.39
C MET A 6 21.32 -1.07 45.32
N LEU A 7 20.14 -0.55 45.69
CA LEU A 7 19.49 0.48 44.87
C LEU A 7 18.49 1.33 45.69
N LEU A 8 18.86 1.66 46.93
CA LEU A 8 18.02 2.50 47.79
C LEU A 8 18.91 3.39 48.67
N ALA A 9 19.53 4.39 48.05
CA ALA A 9 20.01 5.57 48.74
C ALA A 9 19.80 6.75 47.78
N ALA A 10 19.18 7.81 48.30
CA ALA A 10 18.85 9.08 47.62
C ALA A 10 17.55 9.12 46.78
N LEU A 11 16.43 8.72 47.38
CA LEU A 11 15.11 9.30 47.08
C LEU A 11 14.78 10.36 48.16
N LEU A 12 15.46 11.51 48.17
CA LEU A 12 15.03 12.69 48.92
C LEU A 12 15.74 13.96 48.41
N CYS A 13 15.32 14.47 47.24
CA CYS A 13 15.46 15.88 46.86
C CYS A 13 14.61 16.13 45.60
N LEU A 14 13.29 15.98 45.76
CA LEU A 14 12.34 16.71 44.94
C LEU A 14 12.36 18.15 45.49
N HIS A 15 13.01 19.10 44.81
CA HIS A 15 12.70 20.53 44.77
C HIS A 15 13.72 21.26 43.87
N ALA A 16 13.21 21.90 42.81
CA ALA A 16 13.87 22.88 41.96
C ALA A 16 15.10 22.41 41.14
N CYS A 17 14.85 21.76 40.00
CA CYS A 17 15.83 21.71 38.91
C CYS A 17 15.31 22.56 37.76
N GLY A 18 15.76 23.83 37.73
CA GLY A 18 15.51 24.74 36.62
C GLY A 18 16.22 24.27 35.36
N PHE A 19 15.60 24.52 34.21
CA PHE A 19 16.15 24.34 32.88
C PHE A 19 17.49 25.09 32.75
N ALA A 20 18.60 24.39 32.93
CA ALA A 20 19.92 24.85 32.51
C ALA A 20 20.11 24.46 31.03
N ARG A 21 20.19 25.47 30.16
CA ARG A 21 20.62 25.33 28.76
C ARG A 21 22.02 24.71 28.73
N GLU A 22 22.16 23.53 28.14
CA GLU A 22 23.46 23.01 27.72
C GLU A 22 24.05 23.95 26.66
N ALA A 23 25.15 24.60 27.02
CA ALA A 23 25.99 25.32 26.08
C ALA A 23 26.78 24.30 25.25
N VAL A 24 26.51 24.28 23.94
CA VAL A 24 27.33 23.54 22.97
C VAL A 24 28.74 24.12 23.02
N VAL A 25 29.67 23.37 23.61
CA VAL A 25 31.09 23.70 23.58
C VAL A 25 31.61 23.32 22.19
N HIS A 26 31.84 24.33 21.35
CA HIS A 26 32.57 24.15 20.11
C HIS A 26 34.01 23.71 20.44
N VAL A 27 34.31 22.43 20.22
CA VAL A 27 35.70 21.94 20.21
C VAL A 27 36.34 22.45 18.93
N SER A 28 37.16 23.48 19.03
CA SER A 28 37.96 23.99 17.91
C SER A 28 39.00 22.96 17.50
N ALA A 29 39.02 22.58 16.22
CA ALA A 29 40.06 21.72 15.63
C ALA A 29 41.48 22.26 15.91
N PRO A 30 42.50 21.40 16.06
CA PRO A 30 43.87 21.84 16.28
C PRO A 30 44.33 22.70 15.09
N ARG A 31 44.72 23.96 15.36
CA ARG A 31 45.23 24.87 14.35
C ARG A 31 46.56 24.33 13.80
N LEU A 32 46.63 24.14 12.48
CA LEU A 32 47.88 23.82 11.77
C LEU A 32 48.69 25.12 11.61
N TYR A 33 49.84 25.20 12.28
CA TYR A 33 50.76 26.34 12.17
C TYR A 33 51.74 26.09 11.03
N ALA A 34 51.81 27.00 10.05
CA ALA A 34 52.58 26.80 8.81
C ALA A 34 53.62 27.90 8.52
N GLY A 35 53.66 28.96 9.34
CA GLY A 35 54.58 30.08 9.16
C GLY A 35 56.08 29.73 9.29
N GLU A 36 56.92 30.60 8.74
CA GLU A 36 58.37 30.54 8.88
C GLU A 36 58.81 30.47 10.35
N LYS A 37 59.82 29.64 10.63
CA LYS A 37 60.32 29.41 11.99
C LYS A 37 61.19 30.55 12.44
N ILE A 38 60.88 31.07 13.62
CA ILE A 38 61.58 32.20 14.23
C ILE A 38 62.03 31.84 15.64
N SER A 39 63.19 32.39 16.03
CA SER A 39 63.76 32.28 17.37
C SER A 39 63.96 33.68 17.91
N VAL A 40 63.16 34.07 18.91
CA VAL A 40 63.14 35.43 19.46
C VAL A 40 63.15 35.38 20.99
N ASP A 41 63.96 36.23 21.62
CA ASP A 41 64.09 36.34 23.07
C ASP A 41 63.66 37.74 23.50
N PHE A 42 62.45 37.87 24.02
CA PHE A 42 61.91 39.11 24.56
C PHE A 42 62.16 39.14 26.06
N GLN A 43 62.92 40.11 26.53
CA GLN A 43 63.13 40.37 27.96
C GLN A 43 62.58 41.74 28.32
N ASN A 44 61.45 41.77 29.04
CA ASN A 44 60.78 43.01 29.43
C ASN A 44 60.52 43.97 28.26
N VAL A 45 60.12 43.43 27.11
CA VAL A 45 59.83 44.21 25.90
C VAL A 45 58.36 44.62 25.90
N GLY A 46 58.05 45.85 25.50
CA GLY A 46 56.66 46.28 25.33
C GLY A 46 55.94 45.41 24.30
N VAL A 47 54.71 44.96 24.59
CA VAL A 47 53.98 44.03 23.72
C VAL A 47 53.82 44.56 22.29
N ARG A 48 53.67 45.87 22.11
CA ARG A 48 53.63 46.52 20.78
C ARG A 48 54.94 46.36 20.01
N ALA A 49 56.07 46.51 20.67
CA ALA A 49 57.38 46.31 20.04
C ALA A 49 57.60 44.83 19.70
N ALA A 50 57.16 43.90 20.57
CA ALA A 50 57.17 42.47 20.26
C ALA A 50 56.29 42.14 19.03
N LEU A 51 55.10 42.74 18.92
CA LEU A 51 54.22 42.56 17.76
C LEU A 51 54.82 43.14 16.46
N HIS A 52 55.50 44.28 16.51
CA HIS A 52 56.21 44.83 15.35
C HIS A 52 57.36 43.93 14.90
N ILE A 53 58.15 43.40 15.83
CA ILE A 53 59.24 42.48 15.50
C ILE A 53 58.71 41.19 14.86
N LEU A 54 57.56 40.69 15.35
CA LEU A 54 56.88 39.55 14.72
C LEU A 54 56.26 39.89 13.36
N ALA A 55 55.76 41.10 13.16
CA ALA A 55 55.26 41.59 11.87
C ALA A 55 56.38 41.65 10.83
N ASP A 56 57.53 42.23 11.21
CA ASP A 56 58.71 42.36 10.34
C ASP A 56 59.29 40.98 9.99
N ALA A 57 59.30 40.05 10.94
CA ALA A 57 59.80 38.69 10.72
C ALA A 57 58.84 37.81 9.88
N SER A 58 57.54 38.12 9.84
CA SER A 58 56.52 37.36 9.10
C SER A 58 56.09 38.01 7.78
N GLY A 59 56.51 39.25 7.52
CA GLY A 59 56.09 40.04 6.36
C GLY A 59 54.60 40.42 6.36
N GLN A 60 53.92 40.32 7.51
CA GLN A 60 52.49 40.61 7.62
C GLN A 60 52.23 42.02 8.13
N ASN A 61 51.20 42.67 7.60
CA ASN A 61 50.77 43.98 8.06
C ASN A 61 49.95 43.82 9.36
N ILE A 62 50.58 44.10 10.50
CA ILE A 62 49.93 44.06 11.82
C ILE A 62 49.65 45.48 12.31
N ILE A 63 48.41 45.75 12.71
CA ILE A 63 48.03 46.99 13.39
C ILE A 63 47.65 46.67 14.83
N ALA A 64 48.41 47.20 15.78
CA ALA A 64 48.11 47.12 17.20
C ALA A 64 47.30 48.33 17.66
N SER A 65 46.20 48.10 18.37
CA SER A 65 45.42 49.19 19.01
C SER A 65 46.25 49.91 20.08
N ASP A 66 46.00 51.19 20.28
CA ASP A 66 46.69 52.00 21.30
C ASP A 66 46.48 51.46 22.73
N SER A 67 45.37 50.74 22.94
CA SER A 67 45.00 50.05 24.18
C SER A 67 45.88 48.84 24.51
N VAL A 68 46.74 48.38 23.60
CA VAL A 68 47.66 47.27 23.84
C VAL A 68 48.82 47.76 24.72
N ALA A 69 48.74 47.46 26.02
CA ALA A 69 49.70 47.87 27.04
C ALA A 69 50.30 46.69 27.81
N GLY A 70 51.52 46.89 28.34
CA GLY A 70 52.23 45.93 29.18
C GLY A 70 53.53 45.43 28.55
N ASN A 71 54.35 44.83 29.40
CA ASN A 71 55.62 44.22 28.99
C ASN A 71 55.49 42.71 28.99
N VAL A 72 56.22 42.07 28.10
CA VAL A 72 56.24 40.63 27.93
C VAL A 72 57.67 40.12 28.01
N THR A 73 57.83 39.00 28.69
CA THR A 73 59.09 38.26 28.75
C THR A 73 58.81 36.86 28.23
N LEU A 74 59.28 36.55 27.03
CA LEU A 74 59.04 35.30 26.32
C LEU A 74 60.29 34.89 25.57
N ARG A 75 60.64 33.62 25.68
CA ARG A 75 61.74 33.03 24.91
C ARG A 75 61.19 31.97 23.99
N LEU A 76 61.24 32.24 22.70
CA LEU A 76 60.73 31.37 21.64
C LEU A 76 61.93 30.81 20.86
N ARG A 77 62.00 29.49 20.68
CA ARG A 77 63.05 28.82 19.89
C ARG A 77 62.41 27.92 18.86
N ASP A 78 62.76 28.12 17.59
CA ASP A 78 62.36 27.33 16.43
C ASP A 78 60.84 27.10 16.32
N LEU A 79 60.05 28.14 16.60
CA LEU A 79 58.60 28.10 16.49
C LEU A 79 58.13 28.82 15.21
N PRO A 80 57.12 28.30 14.49
CA PRO A 80 56.43 29.04 13.44
C PRO A 80 55.92 30.40 13.94
N TRP A 81 56.04 31.46 13.15
CA TRP A 81 55.63 32.80 13.58
C TRP A 81 54.13 32.88 13.95
N ASP A 82 53.26 32.12 13.27
CA ASP A 82 51.82 32.03 13.60
C ASP A 82 51.60 31.48 15.02
N GLN A 83 52.43 30.50 15.40
CA GLN A 83 52.37 29.88 16.73
C GLN A 83 52.95 30.82 17.79
N ALA A 84 54.05 31.50 17.46
CA ALA A 84 54.65 32.53 18.29
C ALA A 84 53.66 33.69 18.57
N LEU A 85 52.92 34.13 17.54
CA LEU A 85 51.89 35.16 17.66
C LEU A 85 50.71 34.68 18.53
N ASP A 86 50.19 33.48 18.31
CA ASP A 86 49.09 32.92 19.12
C ASP A 86 49.47 32.82 20.60
N VAL A 87 50.69 32.36 20.91
CA VAL A 87 51.21 32.30 22.29
C VAL A 87 51.31 33.69 22.92
N LEU A 88 51.80 34.68 22.16
CA LEU A 88 51.87 36.07 22.62
C LEU A 88 50.48 36.65 22.90
N LEU A 89 49.53 36.41 22.00
CA LEU A 89 48.14 36.87 22.13
C LEU A 89 47.47 36.23 23.35
N GLN A 90 47.64 34.92 23.55
CA GLN A 90 47.09 34.20 24.70
C GLN A 90 47.70 34.66 26.04
N ALA A 91 49.02 34.85 26.09
CA ALA A 91 49.72 35.27 27.31
C ALA A 91 49.30 36.66 27.81
N LYS A 92 48.79 37.52 26.93
CA LYS A 92 48.36 38.90 27.24
C LYS A 92 46.87 39.15 27.04
N GLY A 93 46.07 38.12 26.78
CA GLY A 93 44.62 38.24 26.60
C GLY A 93 44.20 39.09 25.40
N LEU A 94 45.04 39.12 24.36
CA LEU A 94 44.75 39.83 23.11
C LEU A 94 44.04 38.87 22.14
N ASP A 95 43.26 39.43 21.22
CA ASP A 95 42.64 38.68 20.13
C ASP A 95 43.03 39.31 18.79
N MET A 96 43.02 38.50 17.73
CA MET A 96 43.31 38.96 16.37
C MET A 96 42.09 38.81 15.47
N ARG A 97 41.89 39.80 14.59
CA ARG A 97 40.94 39.71 13.47
C ARG A 97 41.66 40.02 12.17
N ARG A 98 41.48 39.13 11.21
CA ARG A 98 42.00 39.32 9.85
C ARG A 98 40.94 40.05 9.04
N ASN A 99 41.28 41.25 8.57
CA ASN A 99 40.46 41.97 7.61
C ASN A 99 41.27 42.13 6.32
N GLY A 100 41.07 41.19 5.39
CA GLY A 100 41.85 41.10 4.15
C GLY A 100 43.34 40.81 4.40
N SER A 101 44.20 41.76 4.02
CA SER A 101 45.66 41.71 4.11
C SER A 101 46.25 42.28 5.41
N VAL A 102 45.40 42.76 6.33
CA VAL A 102 45.82 43.38 7.58
C VAL A 102 45.28 42.58 8.78
N LEU A 103 46.16 42.35 9.76
CA LEU A 103 45.84 41.74 11.05
C LEU A 103 45.66 42.82 12.09
N TRP A 104 44.44 42.96 12.59
CA TRP A 104 44.14 43.88 13.69
C TRP A 104 44.25 43.14 15.01
N ILE A 105 45.06 43.68 15.94
CA ILE A 105 45.30 43.11 17.26
C ILE A 105 44.90 44.12 18.32
N ALA A 106 44.00 43.71 19.21
CA ALA A 106 43.54 44.53 20.33
C ALA A 106 43.18 43.62 21.53
N PRO A 107 42.99 44.19 22.73
CA PRO A 107 42.48 43.44 23.88
C PRO A 107 41.16 42.74 23.54
N ARG A 108 41.01 41.49 24.00
CA ARG A 108 39.83 40.66 23.68
C ARG A 108 38.50 41.35 24.02
N GLU A 109 38.46 42.12 25.10
CA GLU A 109 37.27 42.85 25.53
C GLU A 109 36.87 43.98 24.56
N GLU A 110 37.84 44.74 24.04
CA GLU A 110 37.61 45.81 23.06
C GLU A 110 37.06 45.23 21.75
N MET A 111 37.62 44.10 21.31
CA MET A 111 37.17 43.41 20.10
C MET A 111 35.74 42.87 20.24
N LEU A 112 35.43 42.24 21.37
CA LEU A 112 34.07 41.75 21.64
C LEU A 112 33.06 42.91 21.76
N ALA A 113 33.44 44.02 22.37
CA ALA A 113 32.60 45.20 22.49
C ALA A 113 32.31 45.82 21.11
N ARG A 114 33.33 45.93 20.24
CA ARG A 114 33.18 46.45 18.88
C ARG A 114 32.35 45.52 17.99
N GLU A 115 32.57 44.21 18.07
CA GLU A 115 31.79 43.22 17.34
C GLU A 115 30.32 43.23 17.78
N LYS A 116 30.07 43.32 19.09
CA LYS A 116 28.72 43.49 19.63
C LYS A 116 28.08 44.77 19.10
N LEU A 117 28.80 45.89 19.12
CA LEU A 117 28.32 47.18 18.64
C LEU A 117 28.05 47.16 17.12
N GLU A 118 28.88 46.51 16.32
CA GLU A 118 28.66 46.32 14.88
C GLU A 118 27.43 45.44 14.60
N LEU A 119 27.23 44.37 15.36
CA LEU A 119 26.05 43.51 15.27
C LEU A 119 24.78 44.24 15.73
N GLU A 120 24.86 45.04 16.79
CA GLU A 120 23.77 45.91 17.25
C GLU A 120 23.45 47.00 16.24
N GLN A 121 24.46 47.64 15.64
CA GLN A 121 24.27 48.61 14.55
C GLN A 121 23.61 47.95 13.34
N ARG A 122 24.07 46.76 12.92
CA ARG A 122 23.42 46.02 11.83
C ARG A 122 21.98 45.64 12.18
N ALA A 123 21.71 45.25 13.43
CA ALA A 123 20.35 44.95 13.89
C ALA A 123 19.48 46.22 13.91
N GLN A 124 20.00 47.35 14.37
CA GLN A 124 19.31 48.64 14.38
C GLN A 124 19.04 49.14 12.97
N ILE A 125 19.99 49.01 12.04
CA ILE A 125 19.81 49.34 10.63
C ILE A 125 18.68 48.48 10.04
N ALA A 126 18.71 47.16 10.26
CA ALA A 126 17.65 46.27 9.80
C ALA A 126 16.28 46.56 10.45
N GLU A 127 16.25 47.12 11.67
CA GLU A 127 15.01 47.56 12.33
C GLU A 127 14.50 48.90 11.82
N LEU A 128 15.38 49.80 11.39
CA LEU A 128 15.05 51.14 10.88
C LEU A 128 14.76 51.15 9.37
N GLU A 129 15.11 50.09 8.65
CA GLU A 129 14.80 49.96 7.22
C GLU A 129 13.28 50.00 6.97
N PRO A 130 12.83 50.74 5.94
CA PRO A 130 11.41 50.86 5.62
C PRO A 130 10.87 49.51 5.12
N LEU A 131 9.71 49.13 5.65
CA LEU A 131 8.98 47.96 5.17
C LEU A 131 8.38 48.26 3.80
N GLN A 132 8.50 47.31 2.88
CA GLN A 132 7.86 47.37 1.57
C GLN A 132 6.87 46.22 1.42
N SER A 133 5.77 46.46 0.72
CA SER A 133 4.78 45.43 0.39
C SER A 133 4.98 44.99 -1.06
N ALA A 134 5.13 43.68 -1.26
CA ALA A 134 5.18 43.04 -2.56
C ALA A 134 4.04 42.04 -2.72
N ILE A 135 3.54 41.93 -3.95
CA ILE A 135 2.48 40.99 -4.33
C ILE A 135 3.12 39.90 -5.17
N PHE A 136 2.92 38.64 -4.77
CA PHE A 136 3.36 37.47 -5.52
C PHE A 136 2.15 36.67 -5.99
N GLN A 137 1.98 36.57 -7.30
CA GLN A 137 0.97 35.70 -7.93
C GLN A 137 1.56 34.28 -8.08
N LEU A 138 0.86 33.27 -7.56
CA LEU A 138 1.22 31.87 -7.77
C LEU A 138 0.42 31.31 -8.95
N ASN A 139 1.09 30.51 -9.79
CA ASN A 139 0.53 29.95 -11.01
C ASN A 139 0.15 28.47 -10.88
N TYR A 140 0.96 27.69 -10.15
CA TYR A 140 0.80 26.23 -10.07
C TYR A 140 0.39 25.77 -8.67
N GLN A 141 1.04 26.29 -7.63
CA GLN A 141 0.75 25.93 -6.25
C GLN A 141 -0.35 26.80 -5.65
N LYS A 142 -1.16 26.23 -4.75
CA LYS A 142 -2.16 26.99 -3.99
C LYS A 142 -1.47 27.85 -2.93
N ALA A 143 -1.89 29.11 -2.82
CA ALA A 143 -1.39 30.05 -1.82
C ALA A 143 -1.60 29.56 -0.38
N GLU A 144 -2.65 28.77 -0.14
CA GLU A 144 -2.92 28.13 1.16
C GLU A 144 -1.82 27.16 1.59
N ALA A 145 -1.18 26.45 0.67
CA ALA A 145 -0.09 25.51 1.02
C ALA A 145 1.10 26.22 1.67
N PHE A 146 1.31 27.50 1.31
CA PHE A 146 2.36 28.34 1.88
C PHE A 146 2.09 28.79 3.32
N ARG A 147 0.88 28.58 3.87
CA ARG A 147 0.61 28.83 5.30
C ARG A 147 1.56 28.07 6.21
N THR A 148 1.77 26.81 5.89
CA THR A 148 2.69 25.92 6.63
C THR A 148 4.15 26.35 6.47
N VAL A 149 4.53 26.80 5.27
CA VAL A 149 5.89 27.25 4.95
C VAL A 149 6.25 28.54 5.70
N PHE A 150 5.31 29.48 5.79
CA PHE A 150 5.48 30.72 6.54
C PHE A 150 5.22 30.57 8.04
N GLY A 151 4.75 29.41 8.50
CA GLY A 151 4.51 29.12 9.92
C GLY A 151 3.31 29.85 10.52
N LEU A 152 2.33 30.24 9.70
CA LEU A 152 1.17 31.03 10.13
C LEU A 152 0.19 30.23 11.01
N ASP A 153 0.21 28.89 10.93
CA ASP A 153 -0.65 28.00 11.73
C ASP A 153 -0.06 27.67 13.12
N ALA A 154 1.24 27.90 13.31
CA ALA A 154 1.92 27.68 14.57
C ALA A 154 1.84 28.96 15.42
N GLY A 155 0.84 29.03 16.31
CA GLY A 155 0.71 30.10 17.29
C GLY A 155 2.06 30.46 17.91
N GLU A 156 2.43 31.75 17.79
CA GLU A 156 3.66 32.36 18.31
C GLU A 156 5.02 31.74 17.91
N GLY A 157 5.10 31.04 16.78
CA GLY A 157 6.34 30.46 16.27
C GLY A 157 6.96 31.22 15.11
N ARG A 158 7.60 32.38 15.38
CA ARG A 158 8.43 33.20 14.45
C ARG A 158 8.74 32.53 13.11
N SER A 159 8.13 33.03 12.03
CA SER A 159 8.49 32.64 10.66
C SER A 159 10.00 32.84 10.46
N ARG A 160 10.74 31.74 10.23
CA ARG A 160 12.22 31.79 10.05
C ARG A 160 12.63 32.54 8.78
N LEU A 161 11.67 32.76 7.87
CA LEU A 161 11.87 33.39 6.57
C LEU A 161 11.52 34.89 6.59
N LEU A 162 10.63 35.33 7.48
CA LEU A 162 10.24 36.74 7.61
C LEU A 162 11.09 37.45 8.67
N SER A 163 11.20 38.78 8.56
CA SER A 163 11.76 39.58 9.65
C SER A 163 10.82 39.62 10.85
N ARG A 164 11.32 40.13 12.00
CA ARG A 164 10.50 40.32 13.21
C ARG A 164 9.27 41.20 12.98
N ARG A 165 9.33 42.09 11.99
CA ARG A 165 8.27 43.05 11.63
C ARG A 165 7.51 42.63 10.37
N GLY A 166 7.90 41.51 9.75
CA GLY A 166 7.32 41.03 8.51
C GLY A 166 5.96 40.38 8.73
N SER A 167 5.05 40.58 7.79
CA SER A 167 3.74 39.94 7.78
C SER A 167 3.40 39.40 6.38
N VAL A 168 2.65 38.30 6.36
CA VAL A 168 2.16 37.67 5.12
C VAL A 168 0.65 37.55 5.22
N LEU A 169 -0.03 38.10 4.22
CA LEU A 169 -1.46 37.92 4.03
C LEU A 169 -1.68 37.07 2.77
N ILE A 170 -2.50 36.03 2.91
CA ILE A 170 -2.78 35.07 1.85
C ILE A 170 -4.20 35.32 1.39
N GLU A 171 -4.37 35.60 0.10
CA GLU A 171 -5.69 35.79 -0.51
C GLU A 171 -6.03 34.59 -1.41
N PRO A 172 -6.84 33.63 -0.95
CA PRO A 172 -7.11 32.38 -1.67
C PRO A 172 -7.86 32.60 -2.99
N ARG A 173 -8.74 33.62 -3.04
CA ARG A 173 -9.61 33.86 -4.20
C ARG A 173 -8.84 34.27 -5.46
N THR A 174 -7.75 35.02 -5.31
CA THR A 174 -6.89 35.44 -6.41
C THR A 174 -5.58 34.64 -6.49
N ASN A 175 -5.37 33.69 -5.58
CA ASN A 175 -4.13 32.93 -5.44
C ASN A 175 -2.88 33.84 -5.31
N GLN A 176 -3.02 34.91 -4.52
CA GLN A 176 -1.97 35.92 -4.31
C GLN A 176 -1.44 35.89 -2.87
N LEU A 177 -0.14 36.12 -2.74
CA LEU A 177 0.56 36.34 -1.48
C LEU A 177 0.93 37.83 -1.38
N PHE A 178 0.41 38.50 -0.36
CA PHE A 178 0.81 39.85 0.01
C PHE A 178 1.84 39.76 1.12
N VAL A 179 3.09 40.09 0.82
CA VAL A 179 4.21 40.01 1.76
C VAL A 179 4.68 41.42 2.07
N THR A 180 4.72 41.78 3.34
CA THR A 180 5.27 43.05 3.81
C THR A 180 6.51 42.76 4.62
N ASP A 181 7.69 43.14 4.11
CA ASP A 181 8.97 42.90 4.77
C ASP A 181 10.07 43.87 4.26
N VAL A 182 11.28 43.72 4.81
CA VAL A 182 12.50 44.40 4.37
C VAL A 182 12.87 43.99 2.93
N PRO A 183 13.36 44.90 2.06
CA PRO A 183 13.69 44.59 0.66
C PRO A 183 14.58 43.35 0.46
N ALA A 184 15.58 43.15 1.33
CA ALA A 184 16.46 41.98 1.26
C ALA A 184 15.73 40.64 1.46
N ARG A 185 14.68 40.60 2.29
CA ARG A 185 13.85 39.40 2.52
C ARG A 185 12.86 39.17 1.39
N LEU A 186 12.28 40.23 0.84
CA LEU A 186 11.38 40.13 -0.31
C LEU A 186 12.07 39.48 -1.52
N GLU A 187 13.35 39.81 -1.77
CA GLU A 187 14.10 39.19 -2.86
C GLU A 187 14.40 37.70 -2.61
N GLN A 188 14.69 37.32 -1.36
CA GLN A 188 14.86 35.90 -0.99
C GLN A 188 13.56 35.12 -1.18
N ILE A 189 12.43 35.70 -0.77
CA ILE A 189 11.09 35.10 -0.95
C ILE A 189 10.76 34.98 -2.44
N ARG A 190 11.09 35.99 -3.26
CA ARG A 190 10.91 35.95 -4.71
C ARG A 190 11.67 34.78 -5.34
N GLN A 191 12.93 34.59 -4.95
CA GLN A 191 13.76 33.47 -5.45
C GLN A 191 13.24 32.11 -4.98
N LEU A 192 12.73 32.02 -3.75
CA LEU A 192 12.14 30.79 -3.22
C LEU A 192 10.85 30.42 -3.96
N ILE A 193 9.95 31.39 -4.16
CA ILE A 193 8.70 31.20 -4.90
C ILE A 193 9.01 30.76 -6.33
N ALA A 194 9.96 31.41 -7.01
CA ALA A 194 10.35 31.05 -8.38
C ALA A 194 10.88 29.61 -8.51
N LYS A 195 11.50 29.05 -7.46
CA LYS A 195 11.97 27.65 -7.44
C LYS A 195 10.89 26.65 -7.03
N THR A 196 9.85 27.09 -6.32
CA THR A 196 8.83 26.22 -5.74
C THR A 196 7.54 26.18 -6.57
N ASP A 197 7.17 27.29 -7.22
CA ASP A 197 6.01 27.41 -8.10
C ASP A 197 6.31 26.83 -9.48
N ILE A 198 6.60 25.54 -9.51
CA ILE A 198 6.75 24.74 -10.74
C ILE A 198 5.53 23.87 -10.96
N ALA A 199 5.24 23.54 -12.22
CA ALA A 199 4.17 22.62 -12.58
C ALA A 199 4.39 21.25 -11.93
N THR A 200 3.34 20.69 -11.32
CA THR A 200 3.39 19.32 -10.82
C THR A 200 3.28 18.35 -12.00
N ARG A 201 4.15 17.35 -12.00
CA ARG A 201 4.07 16.26 -12.98
C ARG A 201 2.80 15.45 -12.73
N GLN A 202 2.18 15.00 -13.81
CA GLN A 202 1.01 14.14 -13.76
C GLN A 202 1.39 12.69 -14.06
N VAL A 203 0.68 11.76 -13.44
CA VAL A 203 0.82 10.33 -13.67
C VAL A 203 -0.53 9.78 -14.10
N MET A 204 -0.55 9.06 -15.21
CA MET A 204 -1.64 8.19 -15.61
C MET A 204 -1.40 6.81 -15.01
N ILE A 205 -2.37 6.30 -14.27
CA ILE A 205 -2.33 4.97 -13.69
C ILE A 205 -3.38 4.12 -14.40
N GLU A 206 -2.93 2.99 -14.92
CA GLU A 206 -3.79 1.94 -15.47
C GLU A 206 -3.67 0.70 -14.60
N ALA A 207 -4.80 0.24 -14.05
CA ALA A 207 -4.87 -1.07 -13.42
C ALA A 207 -5.54 -2.05 -14.37
N ARG A 208 -5.14 -3.31 -14.35
CA ARG A 208 -5.80 -4.40 -15.07
C ARG A 208 -6.07 -5.52 -14.08
N ILE A 209 -7.33 -5.83 -13.87
CA ILE A 209 -7.78 -6.94 -13.03
C ILE A 209 -8.28 -8.02 -13.98
N VAL A 210 -7.63 -9.17 -13.96
CA VAL A 210 -7.94 -10.32 -14.81
C VAL A 210 -8.47 -11.43 -13.93
N GLU A 211 -9.69 -11.87 -14.20
CA GLU A 211 -10.32 -13.02 -13.56
C GLU A 211 -10.54 -14.09 -14.62
N ALA A 212 -9.99 -15.27 -14.40
CA ALA A 212 -10.15 -16.44 -15.25
C ALA A 212 -10.84 -17.55 -14.46
N ASN A 213 -11.87 -18.14 -15.06
CA ASN A 213 -12.62 -19.25 -14.49
C ASN A 213 -12.58 -20.43 -15.47
N ASP A 214 -12.25 -21.61 -14.97
CA ASP A 214 -12.24 -22.88 -15.70
C ASP A 214 -13.00 -23.92 -14.89
N SER A 215 -14.05 -24.46 -15.48
CA SER A 215 -14.99 -25.37 -14.83
C SER A 215 -15.17 -26.61 -15.68
N PHE A 216 -14.99 -27.77 -15.06
CA PHE A 216 -15.16 -29.07 -15.71
C PHE A 216 -16.07 -29.93 -14.86
N SER A 217 -17.10 -30.52 -15.46
CA SER A 217 -17.99 -31.45 -14.77
C SER A 217 -18.33 -32.64 -15.65
N ARG A 218 -18.32 -33.84 -15.06
CA ARG A 218 -18.63 -35.09 -15.75
C ARG A 218 -19.45 -36.00 -14.86
N ASN A 219 -20.60 -36.42 -15.36
CA ASN A 219 -21.49 -37.37 -14.69
C ASN A 219 -21.72 -38.58 -15.59
N LEU A 220 -21.65 -39.77 -15.00
CA LEU A 220 -21.94 -41.05 -15.64
C LEU A 220 -22.84 -41.86 -14.71
N GLY A 221 -23.85 -42.52 -15.26
CA GLY A 221 -24.75 -43.37 -14.49
C GLY A 221 -25.46 -44.40 -15.35
N ALA A 222 -26.09 -45.37 -14.68
CA ALA A 222 -26.77 -46.49 -15.30
C ALA A 222 -28.11 -46.78 -14.62
N ARG A 223 -29.06 -47.26 -15.43
CA ARG A 223 -30.29 -47.91 -14.95
C ARG A 223 -30.34 -49.33 -15.49
N LEU A 224 -30.65 -50.26 -14.61
CA LEU A 224 -30.86 -51.67 -14.96
C LEU A 224 -32.23 -52.09 -14.48
N GLY A 225 -32.99 -52.74 -15.35
CA GLY A 225 -34.30 -53.24 -15.02
C GLY A 225 -34.63 -54.56 -15.66
N PHE A 226 -35.49 -55.32 -14.98
CA PHE A 226 -36.04 -56.56 -15.49
C PHE A 226 -37.55 -56.53 -15.34
N THR A 227 -38.25 -56.97 -16.39
CA THR A 227 -39.71 -57.07 -16.37
C THR A 227 -40.18 -58.36 -17.02
N ASP A 228 -41.23 -58.91 -16.43
CA ASP A 228 -41.87 -60.15 -16.85
C ASP A 228 -43.35 -59.87 -17.11
N GLN A 229 -43.69 -59.71 -18.38
CA GLN A 229 -45.04 -59.40 -18.86
C GLN A 229 -45.82 -60.65 -19.29
N ARG A 230 -45.38 -61.84 -18.89
CA ARG A 230 -46.08 -63.09 -19.21
C ARG A 230 -47.53 -63.11 -18.75
N LEU A 231 -47.82 -62.52 -17.59
CA LEU A 231 -49.19 -62.42 -17.09
C LEU A 231 -50.09 -61.64 -18.07
N ALA A 232 -49.59 -60.54 -18.62
CA ALA A 232 -50.30 -59.76 -19.65
C ALA A 232 -50.45 -60.54 -20.97
N ALA A 233 -49.53 -61.47 -21.26
CA ALA A 233 -49.61 -62.39 -22.40
C ALA A 233 -50.44 -63.67 -22.11
N GLY A 234 -51.21 -63.72 -21.02
CA GLY A 234 -52.04 -64.88 -20.65
C GLY A 234 -51.25 -66.09 -20.15
N GLN A 235 -49.97 -65.90 -19.79
CA GLN A 235 -49.06 -66.94 -19.30
C GLN A 235 -48.73 -66.74 -17.82
N LEU A 236 -48.29 -67.82 -17.14
CA LEU A 236 -47.89 -67.73 -15.74
C LEU A 236 -46.54 -66.96 -15.59
N PRO A 237 -46.49 -65.84 -14.84
CA PRO A 237 -45.27 -65.07 -14.57
C PRO A 237 -44.31 -65.82 -13.63
N GLY A 238 -43.06 -65.36 -13.52
CA GLY A 238 -42.02 -65.97 -12.68
C GLY A 238 -41.36 -67.25 -13.24
N PHE A 239 -40.21 -67.60 -12.69
CA PHE A 239 -39.42 -68.79 -12.98
C PHE A 239 -39.97 -69.98 -12.19
N SER A 240 -40.12 -71.16 -12.81
CA SER A 240 -40.53 -72.37 -12.08
C SER A 240 -39.38 -72.91 -11.24
N LEU A 241 -39.66 -73.28 -9.99
CA LEU A 241 -38.67 -73.82 -9.05
C LEU A 241 -38.70 -75.36 -8.93
N GLY A 242 -39.42 -76.04 -9.83
CA GLY A 242 -39.66 -77.49 -9.74
C GLY A 242 -40.71 -77.87 -8.68
N GLY A 243 -41.43 -78.98 -8.91
CA GLY A 243 -42.54 -79.44 -8.05
C GLY A 243 -43.79 -78.54 -8.10
N SER A 244 -44.93 -79.07 -7.63
CA SER A 244 -46.30 -78.49 -7.66
C SER A 244 -46.40 -76.96 -7.72
N GLY A 245 -46.39 -76.39 -8.92
CA GLY A 245 -46.79 -75.01 -9.19
C GLY A 245 -45.93 -73.89 -8.57
N ARG A 246 -44.78 -74.18 -7.96
CA ARG A 246 -43.95 -73.17 -7.27
C ARG A 246 -43.19 -72.29 -8.27
N ARG A 247 -43.28 -70.96 -8.11
CA ARG A 247 -42.63 -69.98 -8.99
C ARG A 247 -42.00 -68.84 -8.18
N ALA A 248 -40.90 -68.28 -8.68
CA ALA A 248 -40.26 -67.07 -8.17
C ALA A 248 -40.30 -65.96 -9.23
N ALA A 249 -40.66 -64.74 -8.84
CA ALA A 249 -40.56 -63.58 -9.71
C ALA A 249 -39.50 -62.61 -9.17
N ILE A 250 -38.83 -61.92 -10.09
CA ILE A 250 -37.76 -60.96 -9.78
C ILE A 250 -38.18 -59.63 -10.41
N GLY A 251 -37.93 -58.52 -9.71
CA GLY A 251 -38.25 -57.18 -10.17
C GLY A 251 -37.54 -56.12 -9.32
N GLY A 252 -37.70 -54.85 -9.70
CA GLY A 252 -37.04 -53.71 -9.04
C GLY A 252 -37.57 -53.37 -7.66
N SER A 253 -38.83 -53.70 -7.38
CA SER A 253 -39.46 -53.47 -6.08
C SER A 253 -40.56 -54.48 -5.79
N TYR A 254 -41.01 -54.53 -4.53
CA TYR A 254 -42.13 -55.38 -4.12
C TYR A 254 -43.41 -55.07 -4.92
N GLN A 255 -43.67 -53.79 -5.21
CA GLN A 255 -44.78 -53.37 -6.05
C GLN A 255 -44.61 -53.89 -7.49
N GLY A 256 -43.42 -53.74 -8.09
CA GLY A 256 -43.17 -54.23 -9.44
C GLY A 256 -43.31 -55.74 -9.58
N VAL A 257 -42.89 -56.50 -8.56
CA VAL A 257 -43.10 -57.96 -8.51
C VAL A 257 -44.57 -58.31 -8.28
N GLY A 258 -45.28 -57.57 -7.42
CA GLY A 258 -46.72 -57.75 -7.18
C GLY A 258 -47.56 -57.53 -8.43
N GLU A 259 -47.24 -56.50 -9.21
CA GLU A 259 -47.86 -56.20 -10.51
C GLU A 259 -47.55 -57.30 -11.54
N ALA A 260 -46.28 -57.72 -11.65
CA ALA A 260 -45.88 -58.77 -12.59
C ALA A 260 -46.50 -60.14 -12.25
N THR A 261 -46.76 -60.42 -10.97
CA THR A 261 -47.33 -61.69 -10.49
C THR A 261 -48.85 -61.67 -10.35
N GLY A 262 -49.50 -60.52 -10.50
CA GLY A 262 -50.96 -60.38 -10.36
C GLY A 262 -51.45 -60.30 -8.91
N GLN A 263 -50.55 -60.08 -7.94
CA GLN A 263 -50.93 -59.82 -6.55
C GLN A 263 -51.54 -58.42 -6.37
N THR A 264 -51.20 -57.49 -7.26
CA THR A 264 -51.72 -56.12 -7.29
C THR A 264 -52.06 -55.74 -8.73
N VAL A 265 -53.13 -54.95 -8.92
CA VAL A 265 -53.56 -54.50 -10.26
C VAL A 265 -52.63 -53.40 -10.75
N ALA A 266 -52.02 -53.59 -11.92
CA ALA A 266 -51.30 -52.52 -12.62
C ALA A 266 -52.31 -51.47 -13.12
N GLY A 267 -52.13 -50.20 -12.75
CA GLY A 267 -53.03 -49.12 -13.18
C GLY A 267 -53.07 -48.96 -14.71
N SER A 268 -54.23 -48.60 -15.26
CA SER A 268 -54.43 -48.38 -16.70
C SER A 268 -53.53 -47.22 -17.19
N GLY A 269 -52.50 -47.54 -17.98
CA GLY A 269 -51.49 -46.58 -18.47
C GLY A 269 -50.11 -46.70 -17.82
N ALA A 270 -49.90 -47.59 -16.86
CA ALA A 270 -48.59 -47.83 -16.29
C ALA A 270 -47.71 -48.65 -17.27
N PHE A 271 -46.69 -48.01 -17.87
CA PHE A 271 -45.39 -48.69 -17.99
C PHE A 271 -45.09 -49.26 -16.61
N VAL A 272 -44.73 -50.53 -16.46
CA VAL A 272 -44.36 -51.09 -15.13
C VAL A 272 -43.25 -50.18 -14.56
N PRO A 273 -43.54 -49.23 -13.65
CA PRO A 273 -42.68 -48.05 -13.48
C PRO A 273 -41.45 -48.37 -12.65
N ASN A 274 -41.42 -49.57 -12.07
CA ASN A 274 -40.49 -49.96 -11.03
C ASN A 274 -39.79 -51.29 -11.38
N THR A 275 -39.52 -51.47 -12.67
CA THR A 275 -38.76 -52.61 -13.20
C THR A 275 -37.26 -52.45 -12.97
N GLN A 276 -36.83 -51.23 -12.68
CA GLN A 276 -35.44 -50.87 -12.43
C GLN A 276 -35.02 -51.34 -11.03
N PHE A 277 -34.14 -52.35 -10.96
CA PHE A 277 -33.50 -52.76 -9.71
C PHE A 277 -32.18 -51.99 -9.45
N VAL A 278 -31.64 -51.32 -10.48
CA VAL A 278 -30.63 -50.26 -10.32
C VAL A 278 -31.17 -49.01 -10.99
N ASN A 279 -31.23 -47.90 -10.25
CA ASN A 279 -31.65 -46.60 -10.76
C ASN A 279 -30.66 -45.52 -10.31
N LEU A 280 -29.49 -45.50 -10.95
CA LEU A 280 -28.40 -44.59 -10.65
C LEU A 280 -28.07 -43.76 -11.90
N PRO A 281 -28.98 -42.93 -12.42
CA PRO A 281 -28.71 -42.12 -13.60
C PRO A 281 -27.62 -41.08 -13.33
N ALA A 282 -27.01 -40.57 -14.40
CA ALA A 282 -26.17 -39.39 -14.33
C ALA A 282 -27.01 -38.18 -13.86
N ALA A 283 -26.43 -37.35 -13.00
CA ALA A 283 -27.05 -36.09 -12.61
C ALA A 283 -26.94 -35.05 -13.73
N SER A 284 -27.89 -34.11 -13.80
CA SER A 284 -27.82 -32.98 -14.71
C SER A 284 -26.65 -32.04 -14.37
N ILE A 285 -26.14 -31.34 -15.37
CA ILE A 285 -25.09 -30.32 -15.21
C ILE A 285 -25.63 -29.02 -15.81
N ASN A 286 -25.63 -27.93 -15.04
CA ASN A 286 -26.08 -26.60 -15.48
C ASN A 286 -27.47 -26.58 -16.13
N GLY A 287 -28.41 -27.41 -15.62
CA GLY A 287 -29.77 -27.52 -16.16
C GLY A 287 -29.90 -28.38 -17.43
N LEU A 288 -28.80 -28.87 -18.00
CA LEU A 288 -28.82 -29.79 -19.13
C LEU A 288 -29.00 -31.24 -18.64
N GLN A 289 -29.92 -31.96 -19.29
CA GLN A 289 -30.14 -33.37 -19.00
C GLN A 289 -29.07 -34.23 -19.69
N PRO A 290 -28.58 -35.29 -19.03
CA PRO A 290 -27.62 -36.21 -19.66
C PRO A 290 -28.19 -36.89 -20.89
N ALA A 291 -27.34 -37.10 -21.89
CA ALA A 291 -27.68 -37.96 -23.01
C ALA A 291 -27.79 -39.41 -22.51
N SER A 292 -28.78 -40.15 -22.99
CA SER A 292 -28.95 -41.56 -22.64
C SER A 292 -28.96 -42.47 -23.85
N PHE A 293 -28.46 -43.69 -23.64
CA PHE A 293 -28.49 -44.79 -24.57
C PHE A 293 -29.17 -45.98 -23.88
N ALA A 294 -30.26 -46.47 -24.45
CA ALA A 294 -31.02 -47.58 -23.89
C ALA A 294 -30.96 -48.81 -24.81
N LEU A 295 -30.72 -49.98 -24.21
CA LEU A 295 -30.77 -51.29 -24.84
C LEU A 295 -31.78 -52.16 -24.10
N SER A 296 -32.63 -52.86 -24.85
CA SER A 296 -33.55 -53.85 -24.31
C SER A 296 -33.27 -55.20 -24.96
N LEU A 297 -33.01 -56.22 -24.15
CA LEU A 297 -32.94 -57.61 -24.58
C LEU A 297 -34.24 -58.30 -24.19
N PHE A 298 -34.89 -58.96 -25.15
CA PHE A 298 -36.19 -59.58 -24.91
C PHE A 298 -36.28 -61.01 -25.42
N SER A 299 -37.17 -61.79 -24.81
CA SER A 299 -37.47 -63.17 -25.24
C SER A 299 -38.09 -63.19 -26.64
N ALA A 300 -38.02 -64.31 -27.36
CA ALA A 300 -38.67 -64.44 -28.68
C ALA A 300 -40.18 -64.15 -28.66
N ALA A 301 -40.83 -64.37 -27.51
CA ALA A 301 -42.25 -64.06 -27.28
C ALA A 301 -42.51 -62.61 -26.83
N ALA A 302 -41.46 -61.76 -26.76
CA ALA A 302 -41.52 -60.35 -26.33
C ALA A 302 -42.27 -60.14 -25.00
N ASN A 303 -42.06 -61.05 -24.05
CA ASN A 303 -42.78 -61.08 -22.77
C ASN A 303 -41.86 -61.02 -21.54
N ARG A 304 -40.54 -60.98 -21.76
CA ARG A 304 -39.53 -60.74 -20.73
C ARG A 304 -38.52 -59.79 -21.31
N PHE A 305 -38.20 -58.73 -20.57
CA PHE A 305 -37.27 -57.70 -21.02
C PHE A 305 -36.22 -57.46 -19.95
N LEU A 306 -34.96 -57.43 -20.38
CA LEU A 306 -33.82 -56.93 -19.62
C LEU A 306 -33.44 -55.59 -20.24
N ASN A 307 -33.59 -54.53 -19.46
CA ASN A 307 -33.36 -53.16 -19.89
C ASN A 307 -32.08 -52.63 -19.25
N LEU A 308 -31.23 -52.02 -20.08
CA LEU A 308 -30.05 -51.27 -19.68
C LEU A 308 -30.18 -49.86 -20.27
N GLU A 309 -30.07 -48.84 -19.44
CA GLU A 309 -29.93 -47.46 -19.87
C GLU A 309 -28.62 -46.90 -19.31
N LEU A 310 -27.75 -46.42 -20.18
CA LEU A 310 -26.57 -45.65 -19.82
C LEU A 310 -26.87 -44.18 -20.00
N SER A 311 -26.42 -43.35 -19.08
CA SER A 311 -26.58 -41.90 -19.13
C SER A 311 -25.26 -41.22 -18.84
N ALA A 312 -24.88 -40.24 -19.65
CA ALA A 312 -23.62 -39.53 -19.51
C ALA A 312 -23.76 -38.05 -19.91
N LEU A 313 -23.05 -37.20 -19.19
CA LEU A 313 -22.94 -35.77 -19.48
C LEU A 313 -21.56 -35.27 -19.09
N GLU A 314 -20.92 -34.55 -19.99
CA GLU A 314 -19.68 -33.83 -19.72
C GLU A 314 -19.87 -32.38 -20.16
N ALA A 315 -19.44 -31.44 -19.33
CA ALA A 315 -19.47 -30.02 -19.61
C ALA A 315 -18.12 -29.39 -19.24
N ASP A 316 -17.57 -28.61 -20.17
CA ASP A 316 -16.40 -27.76 -19.99
C ASP A 316 -16.85 -26.31 -20.19
N GLY A 317 -16.55 -25.45 -19.22
CA GLY A 317 -16.94 -24.04 -19.21
C GLY A 317 -15.74 -23.17 -18.85
N ARG A 318 -15.40 -22.22 -19.73
CA ARG A 318 -14.29 -21.28 -19.54
C ARG A 318 -14.77 -19.85 -19.65
N GLY A 319 -14.31 -19.00 -18.74
CA GLY A 319 -14.63 -17.59 -18.69
C GLY A 319 -13.39 -16.74 -18.42
N LYS A 320 -13.30 -15.57 -19.04
CA LYS A 320 -12.27 -14.58 -18.76
C LYS A 320 -12.89 -13.19 -18.69
N ILE A 321 -12.68 -12.51 -17.58
CA ILE A 321 -13.15 -11.15 -17.34
C ILE A 321 -11.93 -10.25 -17.16
N ILE A 322 -11.90 -9.13 -17.88
CA ILE A 322 -10.84 -8.12 -17.76
C ILE A 322 -11.49 -6.80 -17.39
N SER A 323 -11.06 -6.21 -16.28
CA SER A 323 -11.45 -4.86 -15.86
C SER A 323 -10.23 -3.95 -15.92
N SER A 324 -10.30 -2.82 -16.64
CA SER A 324 -9.16 -1.92 -16.84
C SER A 324 -9.47 -0.46 -16.48
N PRO A 325 -9.61 -0.12 -15.18
CA PRO A 325 -9.80 1.27 -14.76
C PRO A 325 -8.54 2.11 -14.99
N ARG A 326 -8.72 3.36 -15.41
CA ARG A 326 -7.65 4.32 -15.71
C ARG A 326 -7.95 5.64 -15.03
N VAL A 327 -6.96 6.23 -14.39
CA VAL A 327 -7.08 7.54 -13.72
C VAL A 327 -5.81 8.35 -13.93
N VAL A 328 -5.94 9.66 -14.03
CA VAL A 328 -4.81 10.60 -14.11
C VAL A 328 -4.84 11.48 -12.88
N THR A 329 -3.69 11.66 -12.24
CA THR A 329 -3.58 12.53 -11.06
C THR A 329 -2.21 13.20 -10.99
N ALA A 330 -2.11 14.26 -10.19
CA ALA A 330 -0.85 14.93 -9.93
C ALA A 330 -0.01 14.14 -8.91
N ASP A 331 1.31 14.40 -8.91
CA ASP A 331 2.22 13.86 -7.89
C ASP A 331 1.71 14.12 -6.46
N LYS A 332 1.67 13.08 -5.64
CA LYS A 332 1.21 13.07 -4.22
C LYS A 332 -0.27 13.39 -4.00
N VAL A 333 -1.09 13.38 -5.06
CA VAL A 333 -2.54 13.60 -4.95
C VAL A 333 -3.29 12.29 -5.12
N LEU A 334 -4.09 11.96 -4.10
CA LEU A 334 -4.97 10.80 -4.12
C LEU A 334 -6.02 10.91 -5.21
N ALA A 335 -6.17 9.84 -5.98
CA ALA A 335 -7.20 9.73 -7.00
C ALA A 335 -8.03 8.47 -6.81
N LEU A 336 -9.33 8.60 -7.08
CA LEU A 336 -10.33 7.57 -6.87
C LEU A 336 -11.19 7.43 -8.13
N ILE A 337 -11.35 6.20 -8.61
CA ILE A 337 -12.33 5.82 -9.64
C ILE A 337 -13.14 4.64 -9.14
N GLU A 338 -14.47 4.74 -9.19
CA GLU A 338 -15.37 3.66 -8.80
C GLU A 338 -16.51 3.45 -9.81
N GLN A 339 -16.88 2.18 -10.03
CA GLN A 339 -18.01 1.78 -10.85
C GLN A 339 -18.71 0.58 -10.22
N GLY A 340 -20.01 0.68 -9.96
CA GLY A 340 -20.79 -0.42 -9.41
C GLY A 340 -22.24 -0.06 -9.18
N ILE A 341 -22.89 -0.85 -8.32
CA ILE A 341 -24.30 -0.70 -7.95
C ILE A 341 -24.42 -0.63 -6.43
N GLU A 342 -25.53 -0.07 -5.95
CA GLU A 342 -25.86 -0.02 -4.53
C GLU A 342 -27.02 -0.96 -4.22
N LEU A 343 -26.81 -1.86 -3.26
CA LEU A 343 -27.78 -2.85 -2.84
C LEU A 343 -28.48 -2.37 -1.54
N PRO A 344 -29.82 -2.34 -1.50
CA PRO A 344 -30.55 -1.97 -0.30
C PRO A 344 -30.63 -3.13 0.71
N TYR A 345 -30.26 -2.87 1.96
CA TYR A 345 -30.41 -3.80 3.08
C TYR A 345 -31.38 -3.24 4.11
N GLN A 346 -32.30 -4.07 4.58
CA GLN A 346 -33.19 -3.72 5.68
C GLN A 346 -32.47 -3.93 7.01
N VAL A 347 -32.32 -2.86 7.79
CA VAL A 347 -31.74 -2.88 9.14
C VAL A 347 -32.81 -2.48 10.15
N ALA A 348 -32.83 -3.15 11.30
CA ALA A 348 -33.69 -2.75 12.41
C ALA A 348 -33.13 -1.47 13.07
N THR A 349 -33.96 -0.44 13.20
CA THR A 349 -33.61 0.76 13.97
C THR A 349 -33.78 0.49 15.47
N SER A 350 -33.17 1.33 16.31
CA SER A 350 -33.32 1.29 17.76
C SER A 350 -34.77 1.45 18.26
N SER A 351 -35.66 1.97 17.41
CA SER A 351 -37.10 2.11 17.66
C SER A 351 -37.94 0.89 17.23
N GLY A 352 -37.34 -0.15 16.68
CA GLY A 352 -38.04 -1.33 16.15
C GLY A 352 -38.64 -1.16 14.75
N ALA A 353 -38.42 0.00 14.10
CA ALA A 353 -38.79 0.21 12.70
C ALA A 353 -37.72 -0.34 11.75
N THR A 354 -38.10 -0.62 10.51
CA THR A 354 -37.15 -1.02 9.46
C THR A 354 -36.61 0.22 8.73
N SER A 355 -35.29 0.36 8.65
CA SER A 355 -34.60 1.36 7.82
C SER A 355 -33.86 0.67 6.68
N ILE A 356 -33.71 1.35 5.54
CA ILE A 356 -32.97 0.83 4.38
C ILE A 356 -31.58 1.47 4.36
N THR A 357 -30.52 0.66 4.41
CA THR A 357 -29.12 1.08 4.26
C THR A 357 -28.55 0.52 2.97
N PHE A 358 -27.88 1.35 2.18
CA PHE A 358 -27.25 0.91 0.94
C PHE A 358 -25.82 0.40 1.19
N ARG A 359 -25.47 -0.73 0.58
CA ARG A 359 -24.09 -1.23 0.49
C ARG A 359 -23.66 -1.25 -0.97
N LYS A 360 -22.45 -0.76 -1.24
CA LYS A 360 -21.88 -0.75 -2.59
C LYS A 360 -21.34 -2.13 -2.94
N ALA A 361 -21.62 -2.59 -4.16
CA ALA A 361 -20.89 -3.66 -4.83
C ALA A 361 -20.24 -3.05 -6.07
N ASN A 362 -18.98 -2.62 -5.94
CA ASN A 362 -18.28 -1.86 -6.96
C ASN A 362 -16.85 -2.35 -7.23
N LEU A 363 -16.36 -2.02 -8.42
CA LEU A 363 -14.94 -1.95 -8.71
C LEU A 363 -14.46 -0.56 -8.26
N ARG A 364 -13.45 -0.51 -7.40
CA ARG A 364 -12.84 0.72 -6.89
C ARG A 364 -11.33 0.64 -7.05
N LEU A 365 -10.74 1.69 -7.63
CA LEU A 365 -9.30 1.90 -7.64
C LEU A 365 -9.01 3.24 -6.96
N GLU A 366 -8.30 3.18 -5.85
CA GLU A 366 -7.76 4.33 -5.15
C GLU A 366 -6.23 4.26 -5.23
N VAL A 367 -5.61 5.35 -5.66
CA VAL A 367 -4.15 5.38 -5.87
C VAL A 367 -3.57 6.75 -5.53
N THR A 368 -2.42 6.74 -4.87
CA THR A 368 -1.61 7.93 -4.63
C THR A 368 -0.22 7.70 -5.22
N PRO A 369 0.15 8.43 -6.30
CA PRO A 369 1.47 8.31 -6.89
C PRO A 369 2.49 9.24 -6.23
N GLN A 370 3.75 8.82 -6.23
CA GLN A 370 4.89 9.63 -5.86
C GLN A 370 6.03 9.40 -6.87
N ILE A 371 6.45 10.45 -7.56
CA ILE A 371 7.56 10.40 -8.51
C ILE A 371 8.88 10.58 -7.77
N THR A 372 9.79 9.64 -7.95
CA THR A 372 11.16 9.71 -7.42
C THR A 372 12.07 10.54 -8.35
N PRO A 373 13.20 11.09 -7.85
CA PRO A 373 14.17 11.79 -8.68
C PRO A 373 14.73 10.94 -9.83
N ASP A 374 14.80 9.62 -9.64
CA ASP A 374 15.29 8.66 -10.62
C ASP A 374 14.27 8.35 -11.74
N GLY A 375 13.06 8.93 -11.67
CA GLY A 375 12.00 8.72 -12.66
C GLY A 375 11.07 7.54 -12.38
N ASN A 376 11.32 6.76 -11.32
CA ASN A 376 10.40 5.71 -10.87
C ASN A 376 9.18 6.29 -10.16
N VAL A 377 8.07 5.57 -10.19
CA VAL A 377 6.82 5.94 -9.53
C VAL A 377 6.54 4.97 -8.39
N VAL A 378 6.51 5.49 -7.17
CA VAL A 378 6.00 4.78 -6.00
C VAL A 378 4.48 4.96 -5.97
N LEU A 379 3.73 3.88 -5.85
CA LEU A 379 2.28 3.86 -5.83
C LEU A 379 1.81 3.26 -4.51
N GLU A 380 1.03 4.01 -3.73
CA GLU A 380 0.13 3.41 -2.74
C GLU A 380 -1.19 3.10 -3.45
N VAL A 381 -1.56 1.81 -3.49
CA VAL A 381 -2.70 1.32 -4.27
C VAL A 381 -3.65 0.58 -3.34
N ASP A 382 -4.92 0.91 -3.44
CA ASP A 382 -6.04 0.19 -2.83
C ASP A 382 -7.05 -0.17 -3.94
N VAL A 383 -7.12 -1.45 -4.27
CA VAL A 383 -8.01 -2.01 -5.28
C VAL A 383 -9.07 -2.85 -4.60
N ASN A 384 -10.33 -2.57 -4.89
CA ASN A 384 -11.46 -3.37 -4.47
C ASN A 384 -12.30 -3.83 -5.67
N LYS A 385 -12.74 -5.09 -5.65
CA LYS A 385 -13.67 -5.64 -6.64
C LYS A 385 -14.75 -6.43 -5.90
N ASP A 386 -15.86 -5.76 -5.67
CA ASP A 386 -17.03 -6.35 -5.06
C ASP A 386 -18.05 -6.75 -6.13
N SER A 387 -18.69 -7.90 -5.95
CA SER A 387 -19.80 -8.38 -6.78
C SER A 387 -20.97 -8.87 -5.94
N VAL A 388 -22.15 -8.90 -6.54
CA VAL A 388 -23.35 -9.45 -5.90
C VAL A 388 -23.20 -10.96 -5.77
N GLY A 389 -23.24 -11.47 -4.55
CA GLY A 389 -23.22 -12.88 -4.25
C GLY A 389 -24.63 -13.47 -4.16
N GLN A 390 -24.74 -14.63 -3.50
CA GLN A 390 -26.00 -15.37 -3.32
C GLN A 390 -27.08 -14.57 -2.57
N GLU A 391 -28.34 -14.75 -2.96
CA GLU A 391 -29.48 -14.19 -2.21
C GLU A 391 -29.64 -14.90 -0.85
N THR A 392 -29.78 -14.13 0.22
CA THR A 392 -30.03 -14.61 1.57
C THR A 392 -31.38 -14.07 2.07
N ARG A 393 -31.89 -14.62 3.18
CA ARG A 393 -33.15 -14.14 3.81
C ARG A 393 -33.11 -12.65 4.20
N SER A 394 -31.93 -12.05 4.28
CA SER A 394 -31.71 -10.67 4.71
C SER A 394 -31.14 -9.77 3.60
N GLY A 395 -31.21 -10.19 2.34
CA GLY A 395 -30.65 -9.49 1.18
C GLY A 395 -29.53 -10.29 0.52
N PHE A 396 -28.81 -9.70 -0.43
CA PHE A 396 -27.74 -10.40 -1.14
C PHE A 396 -26.45 -10.51 -0.30
N ALA A 397 -25.67 -11.56 -0.46
CA ALA A 397 -24.27 -11.56 -0.03
C ALA A 397 -23.46 -10.65 -0.96
N ILE A 398 -22.29 -10.19 -0.50
CA ILE A 398 -21.34 -9.44 -1.34
C ILE A 398 -20.05 -10.23 -1.34
N ASP A 399 -19.62 -10.66 -2.52
CA ASP A 399 -18.33 -11.31 -2.71
C ASP A 399 -17.29 -10.20 -2.87
N THR A 400 -16.30 -10.16 -1.99
CA THR A 400 -15.31 -9.07 -1.91
C THR A 400 -13.91 -9.56 -2.29
N LYS A 401 -13.19 -8.76 -3.05
CA LYS A 401 -11.80 -9.00 -3.45
C LYS A 401 -11.01 -7.71 -3.28
N HIS A 402 -10.16 -7.66 -2.25
CA HIS A 402 -9.47 -6.44 -1.83
C HIS A 402 -7.95 -6.63 -1.80
N VAL A 403 -7.21 -5.64 -2.32
CA VAL A 403 -5.74 -5.60 -2.32
C VAL A 403 -5.30 -4.18 -1.96
N ARG A 404 -4.55 -4.04 -0.87
CA ARG A 404 -3.88 -2.80 -0.48
C ARG A 404 -2.38 -3.02 -0.36
N THR A 405 -1.59 -2.26 -1.11
CA THR A 405 -0.13 -2.42 -1.13
C THR A 405 0.57 -1.15 -1.56
N GLN A 406 1.89 -1.10 -1.33
CA GLN A 406 2.76 -0.05 -1.82
C GLN A 406 3.85 -0.68 -2.68
N VAL A 407 3.99 -0.21 -3.91
CA VAL A 407 4.96 -0.74 -4.88
C VAL A 407 5.71 0.39 -5.58
N MET A 408 6.94 0.11 -6.01
CA MET A 408 7.71 1.02 -6.86
C MET A 408 7.83 0.41 -8.24
N VAL A 409 7.52 1.20 -9.27
CA VAL A 409 7.47 0.76 -10.67
C VAL A 409 8.19 1.79 -11.54
N GLU A 410 8.86 1.33 -12.58
CA GLU A 410 9.46 2.19 -13.59
C GLU A 410 8.38 2.90 -14.43
N ASP A 411 8.71 4.03 -15.05
CA ASP A 411 7.79 4.74 -15.95
C ASP A 411 7.40 3.86 -17.15
N GLY A 412 6.10 3.59 -17.30
CA GLY A 412 5.55 2.71 -18.33
C GLY A 412 5.71 1.20 -18.05
N GLY A 413 6.38 0.82 -16.96
CA GLY A 413 6.53 -0.57 -16.54
C GLY A 413 5.23 -1.14 -15.96
N THR A 414 5.02 -2.45 -16.12
CA THR A 414 3.87 -3.16 -15.51
C THR A 414 4.35 -4.07 -14.41
N VAL A 415 3.74 -3.97 -13.23
CA VAL A 415 3.99 -4.90 -12.10
C VAL A 415 2.71 -5.67 -11.75
N VAL A 416 2.89 -6.92 -11.31
CA VAL A 416 1.81 -7.72 -10.72
C VAL A 416 1.75 -7.39 -9.23
N LEU A 417 0.65 -6.77 -8.78
CA LEU A 417 0.44 -6.44 -7.36
C LEU A 417 0.19 -7.70 -6.53
N GLY A 418 -0.45 -8.70 -7.14
CA GLY A 418 -0.77 -9.97 -6.52
C GLY A 418 -1.84 -10.73 -7.29
N GLY A 419 -2.20 -11.90 -6.76
CA GLY A 419 -3.26 -12.74 -7.31
C GLY A 419 -3.72 -13.80 -6.32
N ILE A 420 -4.87 -14.39 -6.61
CA ILE A 420 -5.46 -15.48 -5.83
C ILE A 420 -5.75 -16.63 -6.80
N TYR A 421 -5.22 -17.82 -6.47
CA TYR A 421 -5.51 -19.05 -7.18
C TYR A 421 -6.33 -19.97 -6.28
N GLN A 422 -7.47 -20.42 -6.76
CA GLN A 422 -8.35 -21.34 -6.05
C GLN A 422 -8.70 -22.52 -6.95
N GLN A 423 -8.58 -23.73 -6.40
CA GLN A 423 -9.00 -24.97 -7.05
C GLN A 423 -9.90 -25.76 -6.10
N SER A 424 -11.08 -26.16 -6.60
CA SER A 424 -12.05 -26.98 -5.90
C SER A 424 -12.28 -28.26 -6.71
N GLU A 425 -12.04 -29.42 -6.10
CA GLU A 425 -12.35 -30.72 -6.70
C GLU A 425 -13.37 -31.46 -5.84
N ARG A 426 -14.42 -31.96 -6.49
CA ARG A 426 -15.46 -32.77 -5.87
C ARG A 426 -15.66 -34.06 -6.65
N GLY A 427 -15.48 -35.18 -5.98
CA GLY A 427 -15.82 -36.51 -6.49
C GLY A 427 -16.99 -37.10 -5.69
N THR A 428 -18.01 -37.58 -6.39
CA THR A 428 -19.15 -38.28 -5.80
C THR A 428 -19.26 -39.66 -6.45
N ASP A 429 -19.30 -40.71 -5.63
CA ASP A 429 -19.49 -42.10 -6.09
C ASP A 429 -20.65 -42.73 -5.32
N SER A 430 -21.74 -42.98 -6.02
CA SER A 430 -22.95 -43.61 -5.49
C SER A 430 -23.09 -44.98 -6.11
N LYS A 431 -22.97 -46.06 -5.33
CA LYS A 431 -22.93 -47.42 -5.86
C LYS A 431 -23.76 -48.41 -5.06
N VAL A 432 -24.18 -49.49 -5.73
CA VAL A 432 -24.74 -50.67 -5.06
C VAL A 432 -23.60 -51.39 -4.33
N PRO A 433 -23.71 -51.65 -3.01
CA PRO A 433 -22.69 -52.38 -2.28
C PRO A 433 -22.39 -53.75 -2.94
N LEU A 434 -21.12 -54.18 -2.91
CA LEU A 434 -20.61 -55.39 -3.57
C LEU A 434 -20.60 -55.32 -5.11
N LEU A 435 -21.75 -55.07 -5.75
CA LEU A 435 -21.89 -55.12 -7.22
C LEU A 435 -21.20 -53.95 -7.93
N GLY A 436 -21.15 -52.77 -7.31
CA GLY A 436 -20.46 -51.59 -7.87
C GLY A 436 -18.94 -51.69 -7.90
N ASP A 437 -18.36 -52.63 -7.15
CA ASP A 437 -16.91 -52.82 -7.02
C ASP A 437 -16.36 -53.94 -7.92
N ILE A 438 -17.22 -54.60 -8.70
CA ILE A 438 -16.79 -55.64 -9.65
C ILE A 438 -15.98 -54.98 -10.78
N PRO A 439 -14.77 -55.47 -11.11
CA PRO A 439 -14.00 -54.97 -12.24
C PRO A 439 -14.80 -55.04 -13.54
N VAL A 440 -14.71 -54.00 -14.38
CA VAL A 440 -15.42 -53.85 -15.67
C VAL A 440 -16.94 -53.71 -15.52
N LEU A 441 -17.63 -54.62 -14.82
CA LEU A 441 -19.09 -54.65 -14.70
C LEU A 441 -19.65 -53.67 -13.66
N GLY A 442 -18.84 -53.22 -12.70
CA GLY A 442 -19.27 -52.33 -11.63
C GLY A 442 -19.79 -50.98 -12.12
N VAL A 443 -19.43 -50.56 -13.34
CA VAL A 443 -19.93 -49.34 -13.99
C VAL A 443 -21.46 -49.35 -14.16
N PHE A 444 -22.08 -50.52 -14.33
CA PHE A 444 -23.53 -50.64 -14.44
C PHE A 444 -24.27 -50.55 -13.09
N PHE A 445 -23.53 -50.57 -11.98
CA PHE A 445 -24.04 -50.59 -10.61
C PHE A 445 -23.59 -49.36 -9.80
N ARG A 446 -23.08 -48.32 -10.46
CA ARG A 446 -22.65 -47.07 -9.83
C ARG A 446 -22.98 -45.84 -10.69
N SER A 447 -23.08 -44.69 -10.02
CA SER A 447 -23.14 -43.36 -10.62
C SER A 447 -21.96 -42.54 -10.09
N THR A 448 -21.15 -42.02 -11.00
CA THR A 448 -19.95 -41.25 -10.68
C THR A 448 -20.10 -39.84 -11.19
N GLY A 449 -19.88 -38.87 -10.31
CA GLY A 449 -19.81 -37.44 -10.64
C GLY A 449 -18.45 -36.88 -10.28
N ARG A 450 -17.84 -36.13 -11.20
CA ARG A 450 -16.62 -35.36 -10.95
C ARG A 450 -16.87 -33.92 -11.34
N SER A 451 -16.57 -33.00 -10.44
CA SER A 451 -16.62 -31.55 -10.68
C SER A 451 -15.28 -30.94 -10.27
N GLN A 452 -14.74 -30.09 -11.13
CA GLN A 452 -13.53 -29.32 -10.88
C GLN A 452 -13.82 -27.86 -11.24
N GLU A 453 -13.42 -26.95 -10.37
CA GLU A 453 -13.56 -25.52 -10.57
C GLU A 453 -12.23 -24.85 -10.21
N LYS A 454 -11.71 -24.03 -11.13
CA LYS A 454 -10.48 -23.27 -10.99
C LYS A 454 -10.80 -21.81 -11.21
N THR A 455 -10.37 -20.98 -10.28
CA THR A 455 -10.51 -19.52 -10.36
C THR A 455 -9.15 -18.89 -10.12
N GLU A 456 -8.77 -17.99 -11.02
CA GLU A 456 -7.52 -17.24 -10.94
C GLU A 456 -7.82 -15.74 -11.07
N LEU A 457 -7.38 -14.98 -10.08
CA LEU A 457 -7.45 -13.53 -10.06
C LEU A 457 -6.03 -12.97 -10.11
N MET A 458 -5.76 -12.04 -11.01
CA MET A 458 -4.50 -11.30 -11.06
C MET A 458 -4.77 -9.80 -11.16
N VAL A 459 -3.98 -9.00 -10.44
CA VAL A 459 -4.04 -7.54 -10.48
C VAL A 459 -2.72 -6.99 -10.97
N PHE A 460 -2.75 -6.28 -12.10
CA PHE A 460 -1.61 -5.60 -12.70
C PHE A 460 -1.78 -4.09 -12.56
N ILE A 461 -0.68 -3.37 -12.41
CA ILE A 461 -0.68 -1.90 -12.45
C ILE A 461 0.44 -1.38 -13.33
N THR A 462 0.16 -0.32 -14.07
CA THR A 462 1.09 0.35 -14.98
C THR A 462 0.97 1.86 -14.80
N PRO A 463 1.94 2.52 -14.14
CA PRO A 463 2.02 3.98 -14.15
C PRO A 463 2.68 4.47 -15.44
N LYS A 464 2.27 5.64 -15.90
CA LYS A 464 2.89 6.37 -16.99
C LYS A 464 2.94 7.85 -16.64
N ILE A 465 4.12 8.43 -16.57
CA ILE A 465 4.28 9.87 -16.36
C ILE A 465 3.81 10.57 -17.64
N VAL A 466 2.84 11.47 -17.50
CA VAL A 466 2.38 12.29 -18.61
C VAL A 466 3.43 13.37 -18.83
N ALA A 467 4.16 13.27 -19.94
CA ALA A 467 5.04 14.35 -20.36
C ALA A 467 4.19 15.58 -20.67
N ASP A 468 4.58 16.73 -20.14
CA ASP A 468 4.01 18.01 -20.54
C ASP A 468 4.16 18.13 -22.06
N GLN A 469 3.03 18.15 -22.78
CA GLN A 469 3.05 18.77 -24.09
C GLN A 469 3.46 20.23 -23.84
N PRO A 470 4.57 20.72 -24.42
CA PRO A 470 4.85 22.14 -24.34
C PRO A 470 3.65 22.83 -24.96
N ALA A 471 2.94 23.63 -24.15
CA ALA A 471 1.89 24.49 -24.66
C ALA A 471 2.53 25.38 -25.73
N THR A 472 2.35 25.01 -27.01
CA THR A 472 2.63 25.88 -28.14
C THR A 472 1.78 27.11 -27.92
N ARG A 473 2.47 28.19 -27.54
CA ARG A 473 1.89 29.49 -27.24
C ARG A 473 1.55 30.23 -28.53
#